data_AF-A0A522UF09-F1
#
_entry.id   AF-A0A522UF09-F1
#
_cell.length_a   1.000
_cell.length_b   1.000
_cell.length_c   1.000
_cell.angle_alpha   90.00
_cell.angle_beta   90.00
_cell.angle_gamma   90.00
#
_symmetry.space_group_name_H-M   'P 1'
#
loop_
_entity.id
_entity.type
_entity.pdbx_description
1 polymer ?
#
loop_
_entity_poly.entity_id
_entity_poly.type
_entity_poly.pdbx_seq_one_letter_code
_entity_poly.pdbx_strand_id
1 'polypeptide(L)'
;MVARNLFLWMTRSLVILLFSWLVMSLARAATPADLPAELFTEGRWQDCLRECRRAVVEAPAEIAPQVLAAVAQLRLGQRDSKTLKNLATLANNTNALSADLRALAAFELGRVRWRQGDATNAFIWARSAFRQAEQPELFTRSGYLLSEILRRFPSLGKDDGALFQTLETCRPLWTPEVQRDVLGPSPPSDSLTVRWIVTLYRNGVRPALGNRCSLTPSCSEYFLRAGQQHGLLAFPIVADRLVREPGVVQAAECPVHVGEQLRYADPLEQHDFWIKK
;
A
#
# COMPACT_ATOMS: atom_id res chain seq x y z
N MET A 1 -31.65 -47.12 -45.62
CA MET A 1 -31.73 -46.72 -44.19
C MET A 1 -30.39 -46.67 -43.47
N VAL A 2 -29.36 -47.43 -43.89
CA VAL A 2 -28.05 -47.51 -43.22
C VAL A 2 -27.18 -46.24 -43.36
N ALA A 3 -27.25 -45.54 -44.49
CA ALA A 3 -26.41 -44.37 -44.74
C ALA A 3 -26.72 -43.14 -43.87
N ARG A 4 -27.95 -43.00 -43.35
CA ARG A 4 -28.33 -41.87 -42.49
C ARG A 4 -27.74 -41.96 -41.07
N ASN A 5 -27.46 -43.18 -40.59
CA ASN A 5 -26.92 -43.40 -39.24
C ASN A 5 -25.40 -43.20 -39.17
N LEU A 6 -24.66 -43.42 -40.28
CA LEU A 6 -23.21 -43.19 -40.31
C LEU A 6 -22.86 -41.69 -40.26
N PHE A 7 -23.65 -40.85 -40.94
CA PHE A 7 -23.43 -39.41 -41.00
C PHE A 7 -23.68 -38.72 -39.65
N LEU A 8 -24.67 -39.20 -38.88
CA LEU A 8 -24.96 -38.72 -37.52
C LEU A 8 -23.91 -39.16 -36.47
N TRP A 9 -23.17 -40.24 -36.73
CA TRP A 9 -22.11 -40.71 -35.84
C TRP A 9 -20.80 -39.94 -36.06
N MET A 10 -20.44 -39.64 -37.33
CA MET A 10 -19.26 -38.83 -37.65
C MET A 10 -19.38 -37.38 -37.16
N THR A 11 -20.56 -36.76 -37.24
CA THR A 11 -20.74 -35.36 -36.78
C THR A 11 -20.67 -35.22 -35.27
N ARG A 12 -21.15 -36.22 -34.51
CA ARG A 12 -21.04 -36.24 -33.04
C ARG A 12 -19.60 -36.41 -32.56
N SER A 13 -18.82 -37.30 -33.19
CA SER A 13 -17.41 -37.50 -32.83
C SER A 13 -16.52 -36.31 -33.21
N LEU A 14 -16.81 -35.64 -34.33
CA LEU A 14 -16.08 -34.44 -34.75
C LEU A 14 -16.37 -33.25 -33.82
N VAL A 15 -17.63 -33.08 -33.38
CA VAL A 15 -18.02 -32.03 -32.43
C VAL A 15 -17.41 -32.27 -31.04
N ILE A 16 -17.35 -33.52 -30.56
CA ILE A 16 -16.71 -33.86 -29.27
C ILE A 16 -15.20 -33.63 -29.32
N LEU A 17 -14.54 -33.97 -30.44
CA LEU A 17 -13.10 -33.71 -30.62
C LEU A 17 -12.77 -32.21 -30.76
N LEU A 18 -13.60 -31.44 -31.48
CA LEU A 18 -13.48 -29.98 -31.56
C LEU A 18 -13.74 -29.29 -30.22
N PHE A 19 -14.70 -29.80 -29.42
CA PHE A 19 -14.98 -29.27 -28.09
C PHE A 19 -13.87 -29.60 -27.09
N SER A 20 -13.27 -30.78 -27.18
CA SER A 20 -12.10 -31.17 -26.36
C SER A 20 -10.85 -30.35 -26.70
N TRP A 21 -10.66 -29.96 -27.97
CA TRP A 21 -9.54 -29.11 -28.38
C TRP A 21 -9.76 -27.65 -27.96
N LEU A 22 -11.00 -27.14 -28.05
CA LEU A 22 -11.36 -25.80 -27.58
C LEU A 22 -11.22 -25.65 -26.06
N VAL A 23 -11.56 -26.68 -25.28
CA VAL A 23 -11.39 -26.70 -23.82
C VAL A 23 -9.91 -26.86 -23.43
N MET A 24 -9.11 -27.60 -24.19
CA MET A 24 -7.66 -27.69 -23.98
C MET A 24 -6.90 -26.41 -24.36
N SER A 25 -7.38 -25.61 -25.31
CA SER A 25 -6.74 -24.33 -25.68
C SER A 25 -7.04 -23.18 -24.71
N LEU A 26 -8.05 -23.31 -23.84
CA LEU A 26 -8.40 -22.31 -22.83
C LEU A 26 -7.72 -22.54 -21.47
N ALA A 27 -7.11 -23.70 -21.25
CA ALA A 27 -6.23 -23.95 -20.11
C ALA A 27 -4.81 -23.51 -20.47
N ARG A 28 -4.58 -22.20 -20.56
CA ARG A 28 -3.22 -21.68 -20.39
C ARG A 28 -2.80 -22.10 -18.99
N ALA A 29 -1.90 -23.08 -18.88
CA ALA A 29 -1.40 -23.54 -17.60
C ALA A 29 -0.91 -22.31 -16.83
N ALA A 30 -1.63 -21.92 -15.77
CA ALA A 30 -1.20 -20.88 -14.87
C ALA A 30 0.19 -21.29 -14.38
N THR A 31 1.19 -20.51 -14.73
CA THR A 31 2.54 -20.76 -14.26
C THR A 31 2.58 -20.49 -12.75
N PRO A 32 3.47 -21.13 -11.99
CA PRO A 32 3.66 -20.82 -10.57
C PRO A 32 3.90 -19.32 -10.30
N ALA A 33 4.34 -18.56 -11.31
CA ALA A 33 4.55 -17.11 -11.28
C ALA A 33 3.25 -16.27 -11.42
N ASP A 34 2.13 -16.85 -11.87
CA ASP A 34 0.88 -16.12 -12.09
C ASP A 34 0.06 -15.96 -10.79
N LEU A 35 0.09 -16.97 -9.92
CA LEU A 35 -0.66 -16.97 -8.65
C LEU A 35 -0.35 -15.77 -7.73
N PRO A 36 0.92 -15.36 -7.52
CA PRO A 36 1.21 -14.17 -6.73
C PRO A 36 0.57 -12.89 -7.28
N ALA A 37 0.46 -12.75 -8.61
CA ALA A 37 -0.13 -11.58 -9.25
C ALA A 37 -1.66 -11.55 -9.11
N GLU A 38 -2.32 -12.72 -9.18
CA GLU A 38 -3.75 -12.85 -8.91
C GLU A 38 -4.09 -12.47 -7.46
N LEU A 39 -3.38 -13.06 -6.50
CA LEU A 39 -3.55 -12.75 -5.07
C LEU A 39 -3.27 -11.27 -4.76
N PHE A 40 -2.34 -10.66 -5.49
CA PHE A 40 -2.06 -9.23 -5.39
C PHE A 40 -3.25 -8.40 -5.86
N THR A 41 -3.82 -8.75 -7.01
CA THR A 41 -4.97 -8.04 -7.60
C THR A 41 -6.22 -8.16 -6.72
N GLU A 42 -6.42 -9.30 -6.07
CA GLU A 42 -7.49 -9.54 -5.10
C GLU A 42 -7.29 -8.82 -3.75
N GLY A 43 -6.14 -8.19 -3.53
CA GLY A 43 -5.82 -7.53 -2.27
C GLY A 43 -5.50 -8.48 -1.11
N ARG A 44 -5.23 -9.76 -1.39
CA ARG A 44 -4.84 -10.77 -0.41
C ARG A 44 -3.36 -10.67 -0.08
N TRP A 45 -2.94 -9.55 0.50
CA TRP A 45 -1.53 -9.18 0.66
C TRP A 45 -0.70 -10.21 1.43
N GLN A 46 -1.26 -10.84 2.47
CA GLN A 46 -0.54 -11.86 3.26
C GLN A 46 -0.27 -13.13 2.46
N ASP A 47 -1.26 -13.58 1.69
CA ASP A 47 -1.14 -14.78 0.86
C ASP A 47 -0.23 -14.50 -0.34
N CYS A 48 -0.39 -13.35 -1.00
CA CYS A 48 0.51 -12.88 -2.04
C CYS A 48 1.96 -12.87 -1.54
N LEU A 49 2.23 -12.31 -0.37
CA LEU A 49 3.58 -12.28 0.21
C LEU A 49 4.14 -13.69 0.46
N ARG A 50 3.31 -14.62 0.93
CA ARG A 50 3.71 -16.02 1.16
C ARG A 50 4.10 -16.69 -0.16
N GLU A 51 3.26 -16.55 -1.18
CA GLU A 51 3.51 -17.15 -2.50
C GLU A 51 4.69 -16.49 -3.22
N CYS A 52 4.85 -15.17 -3.15
CA CYS A 52 6.04 -14.50 -3.68
C CYS A 52 7.32 -15.02 -3.03
N ARG A 53 7.33 -15.24 -1.71
CA ARG A 53 8.51 -15.80 -1.02
C ARG A 53 8.84 -17.20 -1.52
N ARG A 54 7.82 -18.03 -1.76
CA ARG A 54 8.02 -19.37 -2.35
C ARG A 54 8.61 -19.26 -3.76
N ALA A 55 8.02 -18.42 -4.60
CA ALA A 55 8.47 -18.19 -5.97
C ALA A 55 9.92 -17.66 -6.05
N VAL A 56 10.32 -16.77 -5.14
CA VAL A 56 11.72 -16.27 -5.08
C VAL A 56 12.71 -17.37 -4.70
N VAL A 57 12.32 -18.32 -3.85
CA VAL A 57 13.17 -19.47 -3.49
C VAL A 57 13.28 -20.45 -4.66
N GLU A 58 12.16 -20.71 -5.35
CA GLU A 58 12.11 -21.61 -6.51
C GLU A 58 12.86 -21.03 -7.73
N ALA A 59 12.75 -19.72 -7.96
CA ALA A 59 13.30 -19.01 -9.10
C ALA A 59 13.91 -17.64 -8.69
N PRO A 60 15.11 -17.61 -8.09
CA PRO A 60 15.71 -16.38 -7.58
C PRO A 60 16.09 -15.36 -8.66
N ALA A 61 16.21 -15.80 -9.92
CA ALA A 61 16.46 -14.92 -11.06
C ALA A 61 15.22 -14.10 -11.47
N GLU A 62 14.01 -14.53 -11.07
CA GLU A 62 12.79 -13.80 -11.38
C GLU A 62 12.61 -12.60 -10.44
N ILE A 63 12.40 -11.44 -11.03
CA ILE A 63 12.34 -10.17 -10.30
C ILE A 63 10.88 -9.78 -9.97
N ALA A 64 9.91 -10.19 -10.78
CA ALA A 64 8.50 -9.84 -10.56
C ALA A 64 7.98 -10.27 -9.18
N PRO A 65 8.22 -11.51 -8.69
CA PRO A 65 7.83 -11.91 -7.34
C PRO A 65 8.51 -11.09 -6.24
N GLN A 66 9.74 -10.60 -6.47
CA GLN A 66 10.45 -9.76 -5.51
C GLN A 66 9.79 -8.39 -5.37
N VAL A 67 9.34 -7.79 -6.48
CA VAL A 67 8.61 -6.53 -6.49
C VAL A 67 7.26 -6.69 -5.79
N LEU A 68 6.49 -7.71 -6.15
CA LEU A 68 5.19 -7.97 -5.54
C LEU A 68 5.31 -8.25 -4.03
N ALA A 69 6.34 -9.00 -3.60
CA ALA A 69 6.63 -9.20 -2.17
C ALA A 69 6.90 -7.89 -1.44
N ALA A 70 7.76 -7.04 -2.00
CA ALA A 70 8.10 -5.76 -1.38
C ALA A 70 6.88 -4.82 -1.32
N VAL A 71 6.04 -4.78 -2.37
CA VAL A 71 4.81 -3.99 -2.34
C VAL A 71 3.80 -4.55 -1.34
N ALA A 72 3.61 -5.87 -1.28
CA ALA A 72 2.73 -6.51 -0.31
C ALA A 72 3.17 -6.19 1.14
N GLN A 73 4.48 -6.19 1.42
CA GLN A 73 5.02 -5.74 2.72
C GLN A 73 4.62 -4.30 3.04
N LEU A 74 4.78 -3.37 2.09
CA LEU A 74 4.37 -1.98 2.27
C LEU A 74 2.87 -1.82 2.53
N ARG A 75 2.04 -2.60 1.82
CA ARG A 75 0.57 -2.63 1.98
C ARG A 75 0.15 -3.21 3.33
N LEU A 76 0.92 -4.16 3.88
CA LEU A 76 0.77 -4.68 5.25
C LEU A 76 1.36 -3.74 6.33
N GLY A 77 1.87 -2.57 5.96
CA GLY A 77 2.42 -1.59 6.90
C GLY A 77 3.88 -1.83 7.30
N GLN A 78 4.56 -2.83 6.72
CA GLN A 78 5.98 -3.08 6.93
C GLN A 78 6.79 -2.12 6.07
N ARG A 79 7.28 -1.02 6.67
CA ARG A 79 7.94 0.10 5.96
C ARG A 79 9.39 0.29 6.41
N ASP A 80 10.11 -0.81 6.62
CA ASP A 80 11.51 -0.75 7.02
C ASP A 80 12.39 -0.17 5.89
N SER A 81 13.53 0.40 6.29
CA SER A 81 14.45 1.07 5.36
C SER A 81 15.01 0.12 4.30
N LYS A 82 15.19 -1.17 4.62
CA LYS A 82 15.73 -2.16 3.69
C LYS A 82 14.72 -2.45 2.58
N THR A 83 13.45 -2.68 2.93
CA THR A 83 12.36 -2.89 1.96
C THR A 83 12.21 -1.71 1.00
N LEU A 84 12.24 -0.47 1.53
CA LEU A 84 12.14 0.73 0.69
C LEU A 84 13.34 0.91 -0.25
N LYS A 85 14.56 0.64 0.22
CA LYS A 85 15.76 0.68 -0.63
C LYS A 85 15.72 -0.39 -1.72
N ASN A 86 15.37 -1.61 -1.35
CA ASN A 86 15.26 -2.71 -2.30
C ASN A 86 14.22 -2.39 -3.39
N LEU A 87 13.03 -1.94 -3.01
CA LEU A 87 11.99 -1.58 -3.97
C LEU A 87 12.42 -0.43 -4.89
N ALA A 88 13.15 0.57 -4.38
CA ALA A 88 13.70 1.65 -5.20
C ALA A 88 14.75 1.16 -6.21
N THR A 89 15.62 0.22 -5.81
CA THR A 89 16.57 -0.42 -6.72
C THR A 89 15.84 -1.20 -7.82
N LEU A 90 14.80 -1.94 -7.46
CA LEU A 90 14.00 -2.72 -8.41
C LEU A 90 13.22 -1.83 -9.38
N ALA A 91 12.62 -0.74 -8.89
CA ALA A 91 11.87 0.22 -9.72
C ALA A 91 12.73 0.87 -10.82
N ASN A 92 14.03 1.04 -10.55
CA ASN A 92 14.98 1.63 -11.50
C ASN A 92 15.61 0.60 -12.46
N ASN A 93 15.31 -0.70 -12.32
CA ASN A 93 15.87 -1.74 -13.18
C ASN A 93 15.06 -1.85 -14.49
N THR A 94 15.47 -1.11 -15.52
CA THR A 94 14.75 -1.01 -16.80
C THR A 94 14.87 -2.23 -17.69
N ASN A 95 15.90 -3.06 -17.51
CA ASN A 95 16.23 -4.15 -18.45
C ASN A 95 15.55 -5.48 -18.09
N ALA A 96 15.08 -5.62 -16.85
CA ALA A 96 14.58 -6.88 -16.33
C ALA A 96 13.12 -6.80 -15.81
N LEU A 97 12.50 -5.62 -15.82
CA LEU A 97 11.17 -5.40 -15.27
C LEU A 97 10.25 -4.74 -16.31
N SER A 98 9.02 -5.24 -16.42
CA SER A 98 8.00 -4.64 -17.29
C SER A 98 7.70 -3.19 -16.87
N ALA A 99 7.22 -2.37 -17.81
CA ALA A 99 6.87 -0.97 -17.54
C ALA A 99 5.84 -0.85 -16.40
N ASP A 100 4.81 -1.70 -16.40
CA ASP A 100 3.80 -1.73 -15.35
C ASP A 100 4.35 -2.08 -13.97
N LEU A 101 5.23 -3.08 -13.86
CA LEU A 101 5.82 -3.42 -12.56
C LEU A 101 6.75 -2.32 -12.04
N ARG A 102 7.45 -1.60 -12.94
CA ARG A 102 8.24 -0.41 -12.57
C ARG A 102 7.34 0.71 -12.10
N ALA A 103 6.24 0.94 -12.82
CA ALA A 103 5.24 1.94 -12.46
C ALA A 103 4.58 1.61 -11.12
N LEU A 104 4.29 0.35 -10.84
CA LEU A 104 3.70 -0.11 -9.58
C LEU A 104 4.67 0.14 -8.41
N ALA A 105 5.92 -0.28 -8.56
CA ALA A 105 6.95 -0.04 -7.56
C ALA A 105 7.15 1.46 -7.29
N ALA A 106 7.24 2.27 -8.35
CA ALA A 106 7.35 3.73 -8.27
C ALA A 106 6.13 4.35 -7.59
N PHE A 107 4.91 3.91 -7.92
CA PHE A 107 3.68 4.42 -7.32
C PHE A 107 3.66 4.20 -5.81
N GLU A 108 4.04 3.00 -5.35
CA GLU A 108 4.06 2.67 -3.93
C GLU A 108 5.15 3.42 -3.16
N LEU A 109 6.33 3.57 -3.75
CA LEU A 109 7.37 4.45 -3.20
C LEU A 109 6.85 5.89 -3.08
N GLY A 110 6.21 6.42 -4.11
CA GLY A 110 5.59 7.74 -4.11
C GLY A 110 4.59 7.91 -2.97
N ARG A 111 3.68 6.93 -2.78
CA ARG A 111 2.70 6.94 -1.69
C ARG A 111 3.35 6.92 -0.32
N VAL A 112 4.37 6.09 -0.12
CA VAL A 112 5.08 6.02 1.17
C VAL A 112 5.78 7.33 1.47
N ARG A 113 6.49 7.92 0.49
CA ARG A 113 7.17 9.22 0.64
C ARG A 113 6.19 10.34 0.92
N TRP A 114 5.04 10.33 0.25
CA TRP A 114 3.96 11.29 0.50
C TRP A 114 3.49 11.22 1.96
N ARG A 115 3.22 10.01 2.47
CA ARG A 115 2.83 9.80 3.87
C ARG A 115 3.92 10.19 4.88
N GLN A 116 5.18 10.13 4.49
CA GLN A 116 6.32 10.58 5.30
C GLN A 116 6.51 12.11 5.27
N GLY A 117 5.77 12.84 4.44
CA GLY A 117 5.91 14.28 4.25
C GLY A 117 7.05 14.69 3.31
N ASP A 118 7.68 13.73 2.63
CA ASP A 118 8.75 13.97 1.67
C ASP A 118 8.16 14.23 0.27
N ALA A 119 7.69 15.46 0.06
CA ALA A 119 6.98 15.86 -1.16
C ALA A 119 7.85 15.76 -2.43
N THR A 120 9.14 16.06 -2.33
CA THR A 120 10.07 16.03 -3.47
C THR A 120 10.25 14.60 -3.99
N ASN A 121 10.56 13.65 -3.11
CA ASN A 121 10.68 12.24 -3.54
C ASN A 121 9.32 11.65 -3.92
N ALA A 122 8.24 12.03 -3.23
CA ALA A 122 6.90 11.63 -3.61
C ALA A 122 6.57 12.04 -5.05
N PHE A 123 6.87 13.29 -5.42
CA PHE A 123 6.67 13.80 -6.77
C PHE A 123 7.49 13.04 -7.81
N ILE A 124 8.79 12.83 -7.57
CA ILE A 124 9.67 12.11 -8.49
C ILE A 124 9.12 10.71 -8.79
N TRP A 125 8.77 9.96 -7.76
CA TRP A 125 8.26 8.60 -7.89
C TRP A 125 6.84 8.54 -8.47
N ALA A 126 5.92 9.42 -8.04
CA ALA A 126 4.56 9.48 -8.58
C ALA A 126 4.55 9.87 -10.06
N ARG A 127 5.38 10.84 -10.47
CA ARG A 127 5.55 11.23 -11.88
C ARG A 127 6.14 10.08 -12.71
N SER A 128 7.12 9.37 -12.15
CA SER A 128 7.73 8.20 -12.78
C SER A 128 6.68 7.10 -13.03
N ALA A 129 5.82 6.82 -12.04
CA ALA A 129 4.73 5.87 -12.18
C ALA A 129 3.70 6.31 -13.23
N PHE A 130 3.26 7.57 -13.18
CA PHE A 130 2.25 8.10 -14.10
C PHE A 130 2.67 8.04 -15.57
N ARG A 131 3.97 8.25 -15.85
CA ARG A 131 4.51 8.19 -17.21
C ARG A 131 4.75 6.78 -17.74
N GLN A 132 4.89 5.79 -16.86
CA GLN A 132 5.25 4.41 -17.23
C GLN A 132 4.08 3.43 -17.13
N ALA A 133 2.99 3.80 -16.46
CA ALA A 133 1.84 2.94 -16.30
C ALA A 133 1.14 2.71 -17.65
N GLU A 134 1.08 1.46 -18.09
CA GLU A 134 0.31 1.03 -19.26
C GLU A 134 -1.10 0.59 -18.82
N GLN A 135 -1.22 0.06 -17.60
CA GLN A 135 -2.51 -0.29 -17.01
C GLN A 135 -3.37 0.93 -16.65
N PRO A 136 -4.64 0.99 -17.10
CA PRO A 136 -5.53 2.13 -16.83
C PRO A 136 -5.73 2.44 -15.34
N GLU A 137 -5.81 1.40 -14.50
CA GLU A 137 -6.01 1.56 -13.06
C GLU A 137 -4.80 2.22 -12.39
N LEU A 138 -3.61 1.75 -12.71
CA LEU A 138 -2.36 2.28 -12.16
C LEU A 138 -2.08 3.69 -12.67
N PHE A 139 -2.36 3.94 -13.95
CA PHE A 139 -2.31 5.26 -14.55
C PHE A 139 -3.24 6.25 -13.82
N THR A 140 -4.49 5.84 -13.58
CA THR A 140 -5.48 6.67 -12.88
C THR A 140 -5.06 6.96 -11.43
N ARG A 141 -4.62 5.93 -10.69
CA ARG A 141 -4.18 6.06 -9.29
C ARG A 141 -2.93 6.93 -9.14
N SER A 142 -1.94 6.73 -10.01
CA SER A 142 -0.71 7.54 -10.00
C SER A 142 -0.95 8.99 -10.42
N GLY A 143 -1.85 9.22 -11.38
CA GLY A 143 -2.31 10.56 -11.76
C GLY A 143 -2.97 11.30 -10.59
N TYR A 144 -3.84 10.63 -9.84
CA TYR A 144 -4.46 11.23 -8.65
C TYR A 144 -3.45 11.56 -7.55
N LEU A 145 -2.51 10.64 -7.24
CA LEU A 145 -1.45 10.91 -6.27
C LEU A 145 -0.63 12.15 -6.68
N LEU A 146 -0.28 12.22 -7.96
CA LEU A 146 0.53 13.30 -8.51
C LEU A 146 -0.22 14.64 -8.49
N SER A 147 -1.52 14.64 -8.80
CA SER A 147 -2.35 15.85 -8.75
C SER A 147 -2.46 16.39 -7.31
N GLU A 148 -2.60 15.52 -6.31
CA GLU A 148 -2.62 15.94 -4.90
C GLU A 148 -1.29 16.52 -4.42
N ILE A 149 -0.18 15.93 -4.85
CA ILE A 149 1.16 16.47 -4.56
C ILE A 149 1.30 17.87 -5.17
N LEU A 150 0.94 18.03 -6.45
CA LEU A 150 1.05 19.30 -7.16
C LEU A 150 0.08 20.37 -6.64
N ARG A 151 -1.13 19.99 -6.24
CA ARG A 151 -2.08 20.89 -5.58
C ARG A 151 -1.51 21.49 -4.30
N ARG A 152 -0.74 20.70 -3.53
CA ARG A 152 -0.12 21.16 -2.28
C ARG A 152 1.24 21.84 -2.48
N PHE A 153 1.98 21.43 -3.50
CA PHE A 153 3.32 21.92 -3.82
C PHE A 153 3.45 22.24 -5.33
N PRO A 154 2.83 23.33 -5.81
CA PRO A 154 2.77 23.64 -7.25
C PRO A 154 4.14 23.86 -7.90
N SER A 155 5.14 24.31 -7.12
CA SER A 155 6.49 24.58 -7.61
C SER A 155 7.23 23.35 -8.12
N LEU A 156 6.85 22.14 -7.72
CA LEU A 156 7.52 20.89 -8.12
C LEU A 156 7.28 20.53 -9.60
N GLY A 157 6.17 20.97 -10.19
CA GLY A 157 5.79 20.67 -11.58
C GLY A 157 5.80 21.87 -12.52
N LYS A 158 6.21 23.06 -12.05
CA LYS A 158 6.00 24.36 -12.74
C LYS A 158 6.49 24.40 -14.19
N ASP A 159 7.51 23.62 -14.54
CA ASP A 159 8.14 23.63 -15.86
C ASP A 159 7.56 22.56 -16.81
N ASP A 160 6.57 21.77 -16.37
CA ASP A 160 6.00 20.64 -17.10
C ASP A 160 4.52 20.88 -17.46
N GLY A 161 4.27 21.81 -18.39
CA GLY A 161 2.91 22.17 -18.82
C GLY A 161 2.11 21.00 -19.41
N ALA A 162 2.80 20.09 -20.12
CA ALA A 162 2.18 18.89 -20.70
C ALA A 162 1.67 17.93 -19.62
N LEU A 163 2.39 17.82 -18.50
CA LEU A 163 1.95 17.04 -17.35
C LEU A 163 0.63 17.58 -16.78
N PHE A 164 0.52 18.90 -16.58
CA PHE A 164 -0.71 19.51 -16.08
C PHE A 164 -1.89 19.28 -17.03
N GLN A 165 -1.69 19.45 -18.34
CA GLN A 165 -2.74 19.21 -19.32
C GLN A 165 -3.24 17.76 -19.30
N THR A 166 -2.32 16.80 -19.19
CA THR A 166 -2.66 15.38 -19.07
C THR A 166 -3.44 15.14 -17.78
N LEU A 167 -2.99 15.68 -16.64
CA LEU A 167 -3.66 15.51 -15.35
C LEU A 167 -5.09 16.09 -15.34
N GLU A 168 -5.30 17.27 -15.93
CA GLU A 168 -6.65 17.84 -16.06
C GLU A 168 -7.57 16.96 -16.92
N THR A 169 -7.02 16.35 -17.98
CA THR A 169 -7.78 15.40 -18.81
C THR A 169 -8.15 14.12 -18.04
N CYS A 170 -7.31 13.68 -17.11
CA CYS A 170 -7.56 12.51 -16.27
C CYS A 170 -8.51 12.77 -15.09
N ARG A 171 -8.79 14.04 -14.76
CA ARG A 171 -9.57 14.43 -13.57
C ARG A 171 -10.93 13.71 -13.42
N PRO A 172 -11.71 13.47 -14.48
CA PRO A 172 -12.98 12.73 -14.37
C PRO A 172 -12.82 11.28 -13.93
N LEU A 173 -11.62 10.68 -14.06
CA LEU A 173 -11.34 9.29 -13.71
C LEU A 173 -11.10 9.09 -12.20
N TRP A 174 -10.92 10.17 -11.42
CA TRP A 174 -10.55 10.09 -10.00
C TRP A 174 -11.78 9.95 -9.09
N THR A 175 -12.43 8.78 -9.15
CA THR A 175 -13.59 8.47 -8.32
C THR A 175 -13.24 8.44 -6.82
N PRO A 176 -14.22 8.58 -5.91
CA PRO A 176 -13.98 8.48 -4.46
C PRO A 176 -13.28 7.19 -4.03
N GLU A 177 -13.45 6.09 -4.76
CA GLU A 177 -12.76 4.80 -4.53
C GLU A 177 -11.26 4.94 -4.80
N VAL A 178 -10.89 5.53 -5.94
CA VAL A 178 -9.48 5.82 -6.28
C VAL A 178 -8.87 6.72 -5.23
N GLN A 179 -9.60 7.76 -4.80
CA GLN A 179 -9.11 8.71 -3.81
C GLN A 179 -8.81 8.02 -2.47
N ARG A 180 -9.75 7.19 -2.00
CA ARG A 180 -9.62 6.41 -0.75
C ARG A 180 -8.48 5.39 -0.82
N ASP A 181 -8.29 4.69 -1.93
CA ASP A 181 -7.16 3.75 -2.06
C ASP A 181 -5.81 4.49 -2.02
N VAL A 182 -5.68 5.57 -2.79
CA VAL A 182 -4.41 6.28 -2.95
C VAL A 182 -3.98 6.95 -1.65
N LEU A 183 -4.83 7.83 -1.10
CA LEU A 183 -4.48 8.62 0.08
C LEU A 183 -4.74 7.88 1.40
N GLY A 184 -5.55 6.83 1.37
CA GLY A 184 -6.20 6.30 2.57
C GLY A 184 -7.42 7.13 2.93
N PRO A 185 -8.11 6.82 4.04
CA PRO A 185 -9.17 7.69 4.55
C PRO A 185 -8.58 9.10 4.73
N SER A 186 -9.29 10.12 4.21
CA SER A 186 -8.94 11.50 4.52
C SER A 186 -8.89 11.63 6.04
N PRO A 187 -7.82 12.19 6.61
CA PRO A 187 -7.80 12.40 8.04
C PRO A 187 -9.02 13.27 8.36
N PRO A 188 -9.74 12.99 9.46
CA PRO A 188 -10.92 13.77 9.81
C PRO A 188 -10.58 15.27 9.82
N SER A 189 -11.55 16.13 9.50
CA SER A 189 -11.34 17.59 9.40
C SER A 189 -10.56 18.17 10.59
N ASP A 190 -10.72 17.55 11.75
CA ASP A 190 -10.19 18.01 13.03
C ASP A 190 -8.79 17.46 13.35
N SER A 191 -8.20 16.69 12.44
CA SER A 191 -6.82 16.19 12.55
C SER A 191 -5.78 17.32 12.60
N LEU A 192 -6.11 18.50 12.07
CA LEU A 192 -5.29 19.71 12.19
C LEU A 192 -5.21 20.19 13.64
N THR A 193 -6.32 20.14 14.37
CA THR A 193 -6.39 20.48 15.80
C THR A 193 -5.51 19.54 16.61
N VAL A 194 -5.61 18.22 16.38
CA VAL A 194 -4.77 17.22 17.07
C VAL A 194 -3.28 17.44 16.76
N ARG A 195 -2.93 17.71 15.50
CA ARG A 195 -1.53 18.02 15.11
C ARG A 195 -1.00 19.25 15.82
N TRP A 196 -1.79 20.32 15.91
CA TRP A 196 -1.39 21.55 16.59
C TRP A 196 -1.11 21.29 18.08
N ILE A 197 -1.98 20.54 18.76
CA ILE A 197 -1.81 20.18 20.16
C ILE A 197 -0.55 19.34 20.36
N VAL A 198 -0.31 18.35 19.49
CA VAL A 198 0.91 17.54 19.58
C VAL A 198 2.17 18.39 19.37
N THR A 199 2.15 19.34 18.43
CA THR A 199 3.25 20.28 18.24
C THR A 199 3.49 21.14 19.48
N LEU A 200 2.42 21.69 20.08
CA LEU A 200 2.50 22.45 21.33
C LEU A 200 3.10 21.61 22.47
N TYR A 201 2.64 20.37 22.62
CA TYR A 201 3.16 19.44 23.61
C TYR A 201 4.64 19.13 23.39
N ARG A 202 5.04 18.81 22.15
CA ARG A 202 6.43 18.46 21.81
C ARG A 202 7.40 19.62 22.03
N ASN A 203 6.96 20.85 21.77
CA ASN A 203 7.81 22.03 21.85
C ASN A 203 7.79 22.68 23.24
N GLY A 204 6.66 22.66 23.95
CA GLY A 204 6.50 23.32 25.25
C GLY A 204 6.65 22.37 26.44
N VAL A 205 5.91 21.27 26.44
CA VAL A 205 5.74 20.42 27.63
C VAL A 205 6.79 19.31 27.71
N ARG A 206 7.06 18.65 26.58
CA ARG A 206 7.99 17.53 26.50
C ARG A 206 9.41 17.85 27.01
N PRO A 207 10.01 19.02 26.73
CA PRO A 207 11.34 19.35 27.26
C PRO A 207 11.41 19.32 28.79
N ALA A 208 10.33 19.72 29.48
CA ALA A 208 10.26 19.70 30.94
C ALA A 208 10.02 18.29 31.51
N LEU A 209 9.27 17.43 30.81
CA LEU A 209 8.96 16.08 31.26
C LEU A 209 10.05 15.04 30.91
N GLY A 210 10.86 15.29 29.89
CA GLY A 210 11.86 14.37 29.38
C GLY A 210 11.26 13.15 28.65
N ASN A 211 12.07 12.11 28.43
CA ASN A 211 11.67 10.89 27.72
C ASN A 211 11.17 9.79 28.69
N ARG A 212 10.15 10.11 29.52
CA ARG A 212 9.66 9.20 30.58
C ARG A 212 8.62 8.16 30.14
N CYS A 213 8.10 8.26 28.93
CA CYS A 213 7.09 7.32 28.44
C CYS A 213 7.72 5.93 28.24
N SER A 214 7.26 4.97 29.04
CA SER A 214 7.64 3.55 28.99
C SER A 214 6.95 2.79 27.86
N LEU A 215 5.94 3.39 27.22
CA LEU A 215 5.19 2.76 26.15
C LEU A 215 5.74 3.06 24.76
N THR A 216 5.45 2.18 23.81
CA THR A 216 5.67 2.40 22.38
C THR A 216 4.40 2.12 21.57
N PRO A 217 3.98 3.02 20.66
CA PRO A 217 4.61 4.31 20.34
C PRO A 217 4.48 5.33 21.50
N SER A 218 5.33 6.37 21.52
CA SER A 218 5.27 7.44 22.54
C SER A 218 3.90 8.14 22.57
N CYS A 219 3.49 8.73 23.69
CA CYS A 219 2.16 9.37 23.81
C CYS A 219 1.88 10.38 22.69
N SER A 220 2.86 11.22 22.33
CA SER A 220 2.69 12.22 21.25
C SER A 220 2.53 11.58 19.87
N GLU A 221 3.24 10.48 19.62
CA GLU A 221 3.17 9.75 18.35
C GLU A 221 1.86 8.98 18.25
N TYR A 222 1.44 8.37 19.36
CA TYR A 222 0.15 7.71 19.46
C TYR A 222 -1.01 8.68 19.26
N PHE A 223 -0.98 9.85 19.90
CA PHE A 223 -2.04 10.85 19.74
C PHE A 223 -2.13 11.36 18.30
N LEU A 224 -0.99 11.54 17.61
CA LEU A 224 -0.98 11.83 16.18
C LEU A 224 -1.65 10.73 15.36
N ARG A 225 -1.33 9.46 15.62
CA ARG A 225 -1.93 8.32 14.91
C ARG A 225 -3.43 8.23 15.17
N ALA A 226 -3.85 8.39 16.42
CA ALA A 226 -5.25 8.42 16.81
C ALA A 226 -5.99 9.59 16.14
N GLY A 227 -5.39 10.79 16.07
CA GLY A 227 -5.99 11.94 15.37
C GLY A 227 -6.06 11.78 13.86
N GLN A 228 -5.08 11.10 13.27
CA GLN A 228 -5.08 10.78 11.84
C GLN A 228 -6.18 9.78 11.48
N GLN A 229 -6.47 8.81 12.36
CA GLN A 229 -7.48 7.79 12.10
C GLN A 229 -8.89 8.21 12.54
N HIS A 230 -9.02 8.88 13.68
CA HIS A 230 -10.29 9.07 14.38
C HIS A 230 -10.62 10.54 14.72
N GLY A 231 -9.78 11.50 14.33
CA GLY A 231 -10.07 12.93 14.53
C GLY A 231 -10.11 13.31 16.00
N LEU A 232 -11.15 14.01 16.46
CA LEU A 232 -11.30 14.38 17.89
C LEU A 232 -11.58 13.18 18.80
N LEU A 233 -12.00 12.01 18.27
CA LEU A 233 -12.08 10.79 19.07
C LEU A 233 -10.70 10.33 19.55
N ALA A 234 -9.62 10.90 19.02
CA ALA A 234 -8.28 10.72 19.55
C ALA A 234 -8.15 11.12 21.03
N PHE A 235 -8.93 12.10 21.51
CA PHE A 235 -8.91 12.51 22.92
C PHE A 235 -9.37 11.38 23.86
N PRO A 236 -10.59 10.83 23.73
CA PRO A 236 -11.00 9.71 24.58
C PRO A 236 -10.14 8.46 24.37
N ILE A 237 -9.66 8.19 23.16
CA ILE A 237 -8.74 7.06 22.90
C ILE A 237 -7.40 7.21 23.65
N VAL A 238 -6.82 8.42 23.67
CA VAL A 238 -5.60 8.69 24.44
C VAL A 238 -5.88 8.67 25.94
N ALA A 239 -7.03 9.18 26.38
CA ALA A 239 -7.41 9.15 27.78
C ALA A 239 -7.51 7.71 28.31
N ASP A 240 -8.17 6.81 27.56
CA ASP A 240 -8.23 5.38 27.90
C ASP A 240 -6.84 4.76 28.05
N ARG A 241 -5.95 5.06 27.08
CA ARG A 241 -4.55 4.63 27.15
C ARG A 241 -3.83 5.11 28.40
N LEU A 242 -3.95 6.39 28.74
CA LEU A 242 -3.29 6.96 29.92
C LEU A 242 -3.81 6.35 31.23
N VAL A 243 -5.09 5.98 31.29
CA VAL A 243 -5.67 5.28 32.45
C VAL A 243 -5.13 3.85 32.56
N ARG A 244 -4.89 3.17 31.42
CA ARG A 244 -4.38 1.80 31.39
C ARG A 244 -2.86 1.69 31.59
N GLU A 245 -2.10 2.73 31.23
CA GLU A 245 -0.62 2.75 31.24
C GLU A 245 0.00 2.14 32.51
N PRO A 246 -0.41 2.49 33.74
CA PRO A 246 0.17 1.89 34.95
C PRO A 246 0.04 0.37 35.01
N GLY A 247 -1.08 -0.18 34.56
CA GLY A 247 -1.35 -1.62 34.54
C GLY A 247 -0.48 -2.35 33.51
N VAL A 248 -0.39 -1.82 32.29
CA VAL A 248 0.44 -2.39 31.20
C VAL A 248 1.91 -2.46 31.62
N VAL A 249 2.42 -1.39 32.23
CA VAL A 249 3.81 -1.30 32.68
C VAL A 249 4.08 -2.23 33.86
N GLN A 250 3.16 -2.30 34.84
CA GLN A 250 3.30 -3.17 36.00
C GLN A 250 3.24 -4.67 35.63
N ALA A 251 2.36 -5.03 34.70
CA ALA A 251 2.23 -6.39 34.19
C ALA A 251 3.32 -6.75 33.17
N ALA A 252 4.17 -5.79 32.77
CA ALA A 252 5.21 -5.94 31.77
C ALA A 252 4.68 -6.52 30.45
N GLU A 253 3.51 -6.08 30.01
CA GLU A 253 2.83 -6.61 28.83
C GLU A 253 3.60 -6.26 27.55
N CYS A 254 3.85 -7.26 26.71
CA CYS A 254 4.46 -7.12 25.38
C CYS A 254 5.74 -6.24 25.36
N PRO A 255 6.83 -6.65 26.04
CA PRO A 255 8.07 -5.90 26.06
C PRO A 255 8.73 -5.85 24.68
N VAL A 256 9.17 -4.67 24.28
CA VAL A 256 9.78 -4.37 22.98
C VAL A 256 10.98 -3.45 23.16
N HIS A 257 12.09 -3.80 22.51
CA HIS A 257 13.29 -2.99 22.53
C HIS A 257 13.20 -1.87 21.49
N VAL A 258 13.32 -0.63 21.93
CA VAL A 258 13.35 0.56 21.07
C VAL A 258 14.69 1.27 21.28
N GLY A 259 15.67 0.91 20.44
CA GLY A 259 17.07 1.28 20.67
C GLY A 259 17.62 0.53 21.88
N GLU A 260 18.27 1.24 22.81
CA GLU A 260 18.80 0.68 24.06
C GLU A 260 17.76 0.64 25.19
N GLN A 261 16.52 1.10 24.95
CA GLN A 261 15.48 1.18 25.97
C GLN A 261 14.47 0.04 25.83
N LEU A 262 14.16 -0.61 26.94
CA LEU A 262 13.00 -1.49 27.07
C LEU A 262 11.72 -0.65 27.16
N ARG A 263 10.73 -0.96 26.32
CA ARG A 263 9.40 -0.34 26.32
C ARG A 263 8.32 -1.39 26.23
N TYR A 264 7.07 -1.01 26.46
CA TYR A 264 5.91 -1.89 26.36
C TYR A 264 5.05 -1.51 25.17
N ALA A 265 4.73 -2.48 24.31
CA ALA A 265 3.95 -2.25 23.11
C ALA A 265 2.50 -2.01 23.49
N ASP A 266 1.99 -0.84 23.12
CA ASP A 266 0.60 -0.46 23.37
C ASP A 266 0.03 0.21 22.11
N PRO A 267 -0.33 -0.62 21.11
CA PRO A 267 -0.72 -0.17 19.78
C PRO A 267 -2.16 0.36 19.75
N LEU A 268 -2.46 1.26 18.82
CA LEU A 268 -3.75 1.96 18.72
C LEU A 268 -4.93 1.01 18.50
N GLU A 269 -4.67 -0.11 17.84
CA GLU A 269 -5.64 -1.16 17.53
C GLU A 269 -6.26 -1.80 18.80
N GLN A 270 -5.59 -1.72 19.95
CA GLN A 270 -6.13 -2.22 21.23
C GLN A 270 -7.12 -1.27 21.91
N HIS A 271 -7.22 -0.03 21.41
CA HIS A 271 -8.07 1.01 21.97
C HIS A 271 -9.16 1.49 21.02
N ASP A 272 -9.12 1.12 19.74
CA ASP A 272 -10.10 1.54 18.73
C ASP A 272 -11.04 0.41 18.27
N PHE A 273 -10.94 -0.78 18.86
CA PHE A 273 -11.75 -1.95 18.50
C PHE A 273 -13.26 -1.72 18.61
N TRP A 274 -13.71 -0.83 19.51
CA TRP A 274 -15.12 -0.50 19.72
C TRP A 274 -15.68 0.49 18.70
N ILE A 275 -14.81 1.15 17.92
CA ILE A 275 -15.20 2.10 16.87
C ILE A 275 -15.44 1.36 15.53
N LYS A 276 -14.73 0.26 15.29
CA LYS A 276 -14.72 -0.50 14.02
C LYS A 276 -15.90 -1.51 13.88
N LYS A 277 -17.12 -1.13 14.24
CA LYS A 277 -18.33 -1.96 14.01
C LYS A 277 -19.06 -1.56 12.74
#